data_AF-A0A0F7ZMK3-F1
#
_entry.id   AF-A0A0F7ZMK3-F1
#
_cell.length_a   1.000
_cell.length_b   1.000
_cell.length_c   1.000
_cell.angle_alpha   90.00
_cell.angle_beta   90.00
_cell.angle_gamma   90.00
#
_symmetry.space_group_name_H-M   'P 1'
#
loop_
_entity.id
_entity.type
_entity.pdbx_description
1 polymer ?
#
loop_
_entity_poly.entity_id
_entity_poly.type
_entity_poly.pdbx_seq_one_letter_code
_entity_poly.pdbx_strand_id
1 'polypeptide(L)'
;MADDNKDLVRFATEYAEQDIDLYELLGVDALTPKDDIHRAWRKRSLKYHPDKAGDGFDASKWELFERARDVLSDQAARAAYAHGAASGRSATRRRGASRPGPQGPANGAVDVPGNYVVSVGEVDKRYWELVCDKLRAVQTMRNLQKQAAAADELEKANDEVQEARRRIYDAEAKYRRETEAA
;
A
#
# COMPACT_ATOMS: atom_id res chain seq x y z
N MET A 1 -23.18 -21.52 18.28
CA MET A 1 -22.50 -20.34 18.85
C MET A 1 -21.13 -20.67 19.43
N ALA A 2 -20.95 -21.76 20.20
CA ALA A 2 -19.62 -22.18 20.66
C ALA A 2 -18.85 -23.01 19.62
N ASP A 3 -19.57 -23.80 18.83
CA ASP A 3 -18.97 -24.67 17.80
C ASP A 3 -18.39 -23.87 16.62
N ASP A 4 -19.05 -22.79 16.23
CA ASP A 4 -18.63 -21.94 15.10
C ASP A 4 -17.23 -21.34 15.31
N ASN A 5 -16.90 -20.90 16.53
CA ASN A 5 -15.58 -20.34 16.83
C ASN A 5 -14.49 -21.41 16.79
N LYS A 6 -14.79 -22.62 17.27
CA LYS A 6 -13.83 -23.73 17.28
C LYS A 6 -13.48 -24.18 15.86
N ASP A 7 -14.46 -24.16 14.97
CA ASP A 7 -14.24 -24.40 13.54
C ASP A 7 -13.39 -23.30 12.90
N LEU A 8 -13.64 -22.01 13.20
CA LEU A 8 -12.83 -20.91 12.70
C LEU A 8 -11.37 -20.98 13.16
N VAL A 9 -11.12 -21.35 14.42
CA VAL A 9 -9.75 -21.56 14.94
C VAL A 9 -9.07 -22.73 14.23
N ARG A 10 -9.79 -23.83 13.96
CA ARG A 10 -9.25 -24.96 13.20
C ARG A 10 -8.84 -24.53 11.79
N PHE A 11 -9.72 -23.82 11.08
CA PHE A 11 -9.43 -23.31 9.73
C PHE A 11 -8.27 -22.30 9.75
N ALA A 12 -8.19 -21.45 10.76
CA ALA A 12 -7.07 -20.52 10.93
C ALA A 12 -5.72 -21.23 11.03
N THR A 13 -5.65 -22.33 11.80
CA THR A 13 -4.44 -23.15 11.90
C THR A 13 -4.14 -23.88 10.59
N GLU A 14 -5.14 -24.48 9.95
CA GLU A 14 -4.98 -25.19 8.68
C GLU A 14 -4.48 -24.26 7.56
N TYR A 15 -5.03 -23.05 7.44
CA TYR A 15 -4.57 -22.07 6.44
C TYR A 15 -3.17 -21.54 6.74
N ALA A 16 -2.79 -21.43 8.03
CA ALA A 16 -1.44 -21.09 8.41
C ALA A 16 -0.43 -22.19 8.06
N GLU A 17 -0.83 -23.46 8.14
CA GLU A 17 -0.02 -24.61 7.72
C GLU A 17 0.12 -24.72 6.21
N GLN A 18 -0.93 -24.36 5.47
CA GLN A 18 -0.94 -24.33 3.99
C GLN A 18 -0.26 -23.07 3.40
N ASP A 19 0.31 -22.18 4.24
CA ASP A 19 0.93 -20.90 3.87
C ASP A 19 0.03 -19.99 3.01
N ILE A 20 -1.29 -20.09 3.22
CA ILE A 20 -2.27 -19.28 2.49
C ILE A 20 -2.39 -17.91 3.16
N ASP A 21 -2.03 -16.85 2.44
CA ASP A 21 -2.15 -15.48 2.97
C ASP A 21 -3.59 -14.95 2.90
N LEU A 22 -4.33 -15.12 4.01
CA LEU A 22 -5.69 -14.61 4.17
C LEU A 22 -5.77 -13.08 4.08
N TYR A 23 -4.72 -12.35 4.48
CA TYR A 23 -4.68 -10.89 4.41
C TYR A 23 -4.52 -10.41 2.97
N GLU A 24 -3.62 -11.04 2.21
CA GLU A 24 -3.42 -10.74 0.79
C GLU A 24 -4.65 -11.08 -0.05
N LEU A 25 -5.32 -12.20 0.26
CA LEU A 25 -6.54 -12.62 -0.42
C LEU A 25 -7.62 -11.52 -0.36
N LEU A 26 -7.85 -10.99 0.84
CA LEU A 26 -8.78 -9.88 1.11
C LEU A 26 -8.22 -8.51 0.69
N GLY A 27 -6.92 -8.40 0.44
CA GLY A 27 -6.22 -7.16 0.09
C GLY A 27 -6.14 -6.19 1.27
N VAL A 28 -6.00 -6.72 2.48
CA VAL A 28 -5.90 -5.96 3.74
C VAL A 28 -4.56 -6.23 4.40
N ASP A 29 -4.12 -5.34 5.28
CA ASP A 29 -2.90 -5.53 6.06
C ASP A 29 -3.18 -6.23 7.40
N ALA A 30 -2.17 -6.88 7.99
CA ALA A 30 -2.24 -7.49 9.32
C ALA A 30 -2.58 -6.50 10.46
N LEU A 31 -2.39 -5.20 10.25
CA LEU A 31 -2.76 -4.13 11.19
C LEU A 31 -4.18 -3.59 10.97
N THR A 32 -4.92 -4.11 9.97
CA THR A 32 -6.25 -3.61 9.62
C THR A 32 -7.27 -3.98 10.70
N PRO A 33 -8.11 -3.03 11.16
CA PRO A 33 -9.15 -3.32 12.15
C PRO A 33 -10.29 -4.14 11.53
N LYS A 34 -11.04 -4.85 12.38
CA LYS A 34 -12.16 -5.72 11.97
C LYS A 34 -13.19 -5.03 11.07
N ASP A 35 -13.54 -3.79 11.39
CA ASP A 35 -14.51 -3.00 10.61
C ASP A 35 -14.05 -2.75 9.17
N ASP A 36 -12.74 -2.56 8.98
CA ASP A 36 -12.15 -2.32 7.67
C ASP A 36 -11.97 -3.63 6.88
N ILE A 37 -11.71 -4.76 7.56
CA ILE A 37 -11.69 -6.09 6.94
C ILE A 37 -13.05 -6.40 6.30
N HIS A 38 -14.14 -6.11 7.02
CA HIS A 38 -15.49 -6.34 6.48
C HIS A 38 -15.81 -5.40 5.30
N ARG A 39 -15.33 -4.15 5.32
CA ARG A 39 -15.46 -3.22 4.19
C ARG A 39 -14.66 -3.67 2.98
N ALA A 40 -13.42 -4.13 3.17
CA ALA A 40 -12.56 -4.63 2.11
C ALA A 40 -13.12 -5.90 1.47
N TRP A 41 -13.61 -6.84 2.28
CA TRP A 41 -14.32 -8.03 1.82
C TRP A 41 -15.49 -7.66 0.90
N ARG A 42 -16.38 -6.74 1.31
CA ARG A 42 -17.51 -6.32 0.47
C ARG A 42 -17.07 -5.75 -0.88
N LYS A 43 -16.03 -4.91 -0.90
CA LYS A 43 -15.51 -4.32 -2.15
C LYS A 43 -14.95 -5.37 -3.10
N ARG A 44 -14.27 -6.38 -2.56
CA ARG A 44 -13.53 -7.36 -3.36
C ARG A 44 -14.35 -8.61 -3.68
N SER A 45 -15.35 -8.92 -2.85
CA SER A 45 -16.42 -9.88 -3.12
C SER A 45 -17.16 -9.56 -4.42
N LEU A 46 -17.41 -8.28 -4.75
CA LEU A 46 -18.01 -7.88 -6.02
C LEU A 46 -17.24 -8.33 -7.26
N LYS A 47 -15.95 -8.64 -7.14
CA LYS A 47 -15.11 -9.15 -8.23
C LYS A 47 -15.19 -10.67 -8.38
N TYR A 48 -15.50 -11.39 -7.30
CA TYR A 48 -15.53 -12.85 -7.24
C TYR A 48 -16.95 -13.41 -7.09
N HIS A 49 -17.97 -12.56 -7.04
CA HIS A 49 -19.37 -12.98 -6.87
C HIS A 49 -19.84 -13.81 -8.07
N PRO A 50 -20.57 -14.93 -7.85
CA PRO A 50 -21.02 -15.82 -8.93
C PRO A 50 -21.85 -15.09 -10.00
N ASP A 51 -22.62 -14.08 -9.59
CA ASP A 51 -23.44 -13.25 -10.49
C ASP A 51 -22.63 -12.35 -11.43
N LYS A 52 -21.40 -11.95 -11.04
CA LYS A 52 -20.54 -11.06 -11.85
C LYS A 52 -19.42 -11.77 -12.59
N ALA A 53 -18.97 -12.92 -12.08
CA ALA A 53 -17.83 -13.64 -12.64
C ALA A 53 -18.22 -14.56 -13.81
N GLY A 54 -19.50 -14.96 -13.95
CA GLY A 54 -19.96 -15.81 -15.06
C GLY A 54 -19.09 -17.07 -15.23
N ASP A 55 -18.48 -17.23 -16.40
CA ASP A 55 -17.59 -18.36 -16.76
C ASP A 55 -16.22 -18.37 -16.04
N GLY A 56 -15.82 -17.30 -15.35
CA GLY A 56 -14.59 -17.22 -14.56
C GLY A 56 -14.78 -17.51 -13.07
N PHE A 57 -15.96 -18.00 -12.67
CA PHE A 57 -16.29 -18.25 -11.28
C PHE A 57 -15.55 -19.47 -10.75
N ASP A 58 -14.69 -19.24 -9.75
CA ASP A 58 -14.00 -20.28 -9.03
C ASP A 58 -14.65 -20.42 -7.64
N ALA A 59 -15.50 -21.43 -7.51
CA ALA A 59 -16.23 -21.72 -6.28
C ALA A 59 -15.29 -21.93 -5.08
N SER A 60 -14.12 -22.55 -5.32
CA SER A 60 -13.13 -22.81 -4.28
C SER A 60 -12.47 -21.51 -3.81
N LYS A 61 -12.17 -20.57 -4.73
CA LYS A 61 -11.67 -19.24 -4.34
C LYS A 61 -12.72 -18.41 -3.61
N TRP A 62 -13.99 -18.51 -4.02
CA TRP A 62 -15.08 -17.82 -3.34
C TRP A 62 -15.25 -18.32 -1.91
N GLU A 63 -15.26 -19.64 -1.70
CA GLU A 63 -15.35 -20.23 -0.38
C GLU A 63 -14.15 -19.85 0.50
N LEU A 64 -12.93 -19.86 -0.07
CA LEU A 64 -11.73 -19.38 0.63
C LEU A 64 -11.87 -17.90 1.04
N PHE A 65 -12.48 -17.08 0.19
CA PHE A 65 -12.66 -15.64 0.41
C PHE A 65 -13.68 -15.35 1.53
N GLU A 66 -14.77 -16.11 1.59
CA GLU A 66 -15.74 -16.06 2.68
C GLU A 66 -15.11 -16.52 3.99
N ARG A 67 -14.41 -17.67 3.98
CA ARG A 67 -13.73 -18.21 5.15
C ARG A 67 -12.63 -17.28 5.66
N ALA A 68 -11.88 -16.61 4.78
CA ALA A 68 -10.87 -15.64 5.17
C ALA A 68 -11.47 -14.47 5.95
N ARG A 69 -12.64 -13.97 5.53
CA ARG A 69 -13.34 -12.91 6.26
C ARG A 69 -13.77 -13.39 7.63
N ASP A 70 -14.31 -14.60 7.74
CA ASP A 70 -14.81 -15.13 9.02
C ASP A 70 -13.66 -15.39 10.00
N VAL A 71 -12.54 -15.98 9.54
CA VAL A 71 -11.32 -16.21 10.32
C VAL A 71 -10.71 -14.89 10.81
N LEU A 72 -10.65 -13.86 9.97
CA LEU A 72 -10.08 -12.56 10.35
C LEU A 72 -11.04 -11.68 11.16
N SER A 73 -12.34 -11.99 11.14
CA SER A 73 -13.39 -11.29 11.90
C SER A 73 -13.43 -11.74 13.37
N ASP A 74 -13.05 -12.99 13.65
CA ASP A 74 -12.93 -13.50 15.01
C ASP A 74 -11.53 -13.28 15.59
N GLN A 75 -11.47 -12.79 16.83
CA GLN A 75 -10.20 -12.45 17.47
C GLN A 75 -9.38 -13.69 17.83
N ALA A 76 -10.02 -14.79 18.24
CA ALA A 76 -9.35 -16.02 18.59
C ALA A 76 -8.80 -16.72 17.35
N ALA A 77 -9.58 -16.80 16.27
CA ALA A 77 -9.14 -17.35 14.99
C ALA A 77 -8.00 -16.52 14.37
N ARG A 78 -8.11 -15.19 14.39
CA ARG A 78 -7.02 -14.29 13.92
C ARG A 78 -5.73 -14.49 14.71
N ALA A 79 -5.82 -14.66 16.03
CA ALA A 79 -4.66 -14.92 16.87
C ALA A 79 -4.02 -16.29 16.56
N ALA A 80 -4.84 -17.34 16.36
CA ALA A 80 -4.36 -18.66 15.98
C ALA A 80 -3.65 -18.66 14.62
N TYR A 81 -4.22 -17.97 13.62
CA TYR A 81 -3.58 -17.78 12.32
C TYR A 81 -2.25 -17.02 12.45
N ALA A 82 -2.23 -15.92 13.22
CA ALA A 82 -1.00 -15.14 13.43
C ALA A 82 0.10 -15.97 14.12
N HIS A 83 -0.26 -16.80 15.10
CA HIS A 83 0.67 -17.67 15.81
C HIS A 83 1.24 -18.77 14.89
N GLY A 84 0.36 -19.52 14.19
CA GLY A 84 0.80 -20.57 13.27
C GLY A 84 1.65 -20.03 12.13
N ALA A 85 1.25 -18.88 11.59
CA ALA A 85 1.97 -18.28 10.48
C ALA A 85 3.25 -17.54 10.93
N ALA A 86 3.39 -17.17 12.21
CA ALA A 86 4.66 -16.74 12.77
C ALA A 86 5.65 -17.90 12.98
N SER A 87 5.15 -19.12 13.24
CA SER A 87 5.96 -20.34 13.31
C SER A 87 6.44 -20.80 11.93
N GLY A 88 5.60 -20.70 10.88
CA GLY A 88 6.00 -20.97 9.49
C GLY A 88 6.88 -19.87 8.88
N ARG A 89 6.61 -18.59 9.19
CA ARG A 89 7.35 -17.44 8.64
C ARG A 89 8.54 -16.97 9.51
N SER A 90 8.80 -17.63 10.65
CA SER A 90 9.95 -17.34 11.52
C SER A 90 11.31 -17.55 10.85
N ALA A 91 11.37 -18.28 9.73
CA ALA A 91 12.60 -18.41 8.96
C ALA A 91 12.96 -17.14 8.15
N THR A 92 12.05 -16.19 7.89
CA THR A 92 12.33 -15.09 6.95
C THR A 92 11.90 -13.67 7.34
N ARG A 93 11.47 -13.41 8.60
CA ARG A 93 11.10 -12.03 9.01
C ARG A 93 11.75 -11.51 10.31
N ARG A 94 12.91 -12.03 10.68
CA ARG A 94 13.76 -11.42 11.74
C ARG A 94 14.63 -10.24 11.27
N ARG A 95 14.28 -9.57 10.17
CA ARG A 95 14.80 -8.25 9.81
C ARG A 95 13.65 -7.38 9.32
N GLY A 96 13.25 -6.40 10.12
CA GLY A 96 12.22 -5.43 9.73
C GLY A 96 11.27 -4.99 10.83
N ALA A 97 11.68 -5.01 12.10
CA ALA A 97 10.94 -4.36 13.18
C ALA A 97 11.79 -3.22 13.76
N SER A 98 11.71 -2.07 13.09
CA SER A 98 11.89 -0.73 13.65
C SER A 98 11.21 0.24 12.69
N ARG A 99 10.09 0.84 13.13
CA ARG A 99 9.52 2.04 12.49
C ARG A 99 10.25 3.26 13.06
N PRO A 100 10.91 4.08 12.23
CA PRO A 100 11.05 5.50 12.52
C PRO A 100 10.28 6.30 11.45
N GLY A 101 9.11 6.83 11.83
CA GLY A 101 8.40 7.89 11.08
C GLY A 101 7.95 7.56 9.64
N PRO A 102 7.20 8.47 9.00
CA PRO A 102 6.92 8.38 7.58
C PRO A 102 8.23 8.68 6.82
N GLN A 103 8.92 7.63 6.37
CA GLN A 103 9.92 7.78 5.31
C GLN A 103 9.16 8.27 4.08
N GLY A 104 9.48 9.50 3.64
CA GLY A 104 8.86 10.10 2.47
C GLY A 104 9.07 9.20 1.24
N PRO A 105 8.22 9.32 0.20
CA PRO A 105 8.38 8.53 -1.01
C PRO A 105 9.77 8.74 -1.62
N ALA A 106 10.50 7.65 -1.88
CA ALA A 106 11.79 7.69 -2.55
C ALA A 106 11.63 8.32 -3.96
N ASN A 107 12.10 9.55 -4.12
CA ASN A 107 12.02 10.27 -5.38
C ASN A 107 13.28 11.09 -5.69
N GLY A 108 14.42 10.42 -5.59
CA GLY A 108 15.77 10.86 -5.97
C GLY A 108 16.81 10.10 -5.15
N ALA A 109 18.10 10.22 -5.47
CA ALA A 109 19.15 9.30 -4.97
C ALA A 109 19.47 9.43 -3.47
N VAL A 110 18.79 10.33 -2.76
CA VAL A 110 19.04 10.68 -1.36
C VAL A 110 17.76 10.51 -0.55
N ASP A 111 17.86 9.86 0.62
CA ASP A 111 16.76 9.75 1.56
C ASP A 111 16.59 11.08 2.32
N VAL A 112 15.82 12.01 1.73
CA VAL A 112 15.51 13.30 2.35
C VAL A 112 14.30 13.14 3.27
N PRO A 113 14.41 13.51 4.56
CA PRO A 113 13.27 13.48 5.48
C PRO A 113 12.10 14.30 4.95
N GLY A 114 10.88 13.75 4.98
CA GLY A 114 9.71 14.44 4.42
C GLY A 114 9.43 15.81 5.05
N ASN A 115 9.78 16.00 6.32
CA ASN A 115 9.62 17.28 7.03
C ASN A 115 10.74 18.30 6.75
N TYR A 116 11.70 17.98 5.87
CA TYR A 116 12.74 18.91 5.46
C TYR A 116 12.11 20.11 4.75
N VAL A 117 12.42 21.32 5.21
CA VAL A 117 11.88 22.56 4.66
C VAL A 117 12.88 23.14 3.68
N VAL A 118 12.39 23.41 2.47
CA VAL A 118 13.15 23.98 1.36
C VAL A 118 12.48 25.28 0.97
N SER A 119 13.23 26.38 1.01
CA SER A 119 12.78 27.65 0.49
C SER A 119 12.81 27.61 -1.04
N VAL A 120 11.64 27.57 -1.66
CA VAL A 120 11.46 27.63 -3.11
C VAL A 120 11.04 29.06 -3.46
N GLY A 121 12.02 29.91 -3.77
CA GLY A 121 11.80 31.34 -3.92
C GLY A 121 11.53 32.01 -2.57
N GLU A 122 10.39 32.69 -2.44
CA GLU A 122 9.95 33.35 -1.19
C GLU A 122 9.09 32.44 -0.30
N VAL A 123 8.76 31.22 -0.74
CA VAL A 123 7.86 30.32 -0.01
C VAL A 123 8.63 29.11 0.51
N ASP A 124 8.51 28.86 1.81
CA ASP A 124 9.00 27.66 2.45
C ASP A 124 8.03 26.49 2.16
N LYS A 125 8.53 25.48 1.45
CA LYS A 125 7.79 24.26 1.15
C LYS A 125 8.48 23.07 1.79
N ARG A 126 7.70 22.08 2.23
CA ARG A 126 8.26 20.82 2.71
C ARG A 126 8.63 19.93 1.53
N TYR A 127 9.66 19.10 1.70
CA TYR A 127 10.10 18.16 0.67
C TYR A 127 8.95 17.25 0.19
N TRP A 128 8.09 16.78 1.11
CA TRP A 128 6.91 15.99 0.72
C TRP A 128 5.94 16.75 -0.21
N GLU A 129 5.81 18.07 -0.05
CA GLU A 129 4.95 18.91 -0.89
C GLU A 129 5.52 19.02 -2.30
N LEU A 130 6.85 19.13 -2.44
CA LEU A 130 7.52 19.12 -3.75
C LEU A 130 7.30 17.79 -4.47
N VAL A 131 7.34 16.68 -3.74
CA VAL A 131 7.04 15.36 -4.29
C VAL A 131 5.57 15.25 -4.69
N CYS A 132 4.64 15.78 -3.89
CA CYS A 132 3.22 15.84 -4.25
C CYS A 132 2.97 16.70 -5.51
N ASP A 133 3.65 17.84 -5.64
CA ASP A 133 3.56 18.72 -6.81
C ASP A 133 4.07 18.00 -8.07
N LYS A 134 5.21 17.30 -7.99
CA LYS A 134 5.71 16.43 -9.09
C LYS A 134 4.68 15.36 -9.47
N LEU A 135 4.11 14.65 -8.50
CA LEU A 135 3.14 13.59 -8.78
C LEU A 135 1.88 14.14 -9.44
N ARG A 136 1.43 15.33 -9.03
CA ARG A 136 0.29 16.01 -9.65
C ARG A 136 0.60 16.36 -11.12
N ALA A 137 1.79 16.91 -11.40
CA ALA A 137 2.23 17.22 -12.77
C ALA A 137 2.37 15.97 -13.65
N VAL A 138 2.86 14.85 -13.08
CA VAL A 138 2.94 13.58 -13.83
C VAL A 138 1.54 13.07 -14.17
N GLN A 139 0.59 13.21 -13.24
CA GLN A 139 -0.78 12.80 -13.49
C GLN A 139 -1.48 13.68 -14.52
N THR A 140 -1.25 15.00 -14.53
CA THR A 140 -1.78 15.90 -15.57
C THR A 140 -1.23 15.54 -16.94
N MET A 141 0.09 15.36 -17.06
CA MET A 141 0.74 14.90 -18.30
C MET A 141 0.15 13.58 -18.81
N ARG A 142 -0.03 12.59 -17.94
CA ARG A 142 -0.64 11.30 -18.30
C ARG A 142 -2.11 11.43 -18.73
N ASN A 143 -2.87 12.29 -18.06
CA ASN A 143 -4.27 12.54 -18.41
C ASN A 143 -4.38 13.19 -19.79
N LEU A 144 -3.51 14.17 -20.11
CA LEU A 144 -3.44 14.83 -21.42
C LEU A 144 -3.02 13.85 -22.54
N GLN A 145 -2.04 12.98 -22.27
CA GLN A 145 -1.69 11.89 -23.21
C GLN A 145 -2.88 10.99 -23.51
N LYS A 146 -3.65 10.62 -22.48
CA LYS A 146 -4.84 9.76 -22.63
C LYS A 146 -5.96 10.46 -23.40
N GLN A 147 -6.09 11.77 -23.27
CA GLN A 147 -7.08 12.58 -23.98
C GLN A 147 -6.64 12.92 -25.42
N ALA A 148 -5.46 12.46 -25.86
CA ALA A 148 -4.85 12.83 -27.14
C ALA A 148 -4.82 14.36 -27.33
N ALA A 149 -4.48 15.08 -26.25
CA ALA A 149 -4.35 16.52 -26.23
C ALA A 149 -3.34 17.01 -27.27
N ALA A 150 -3.43 18.30 -27.64
CA ALA A 150 -2.53 18.90 -28.60
C ALA A 150 -1.06 18.74 -28.16
N ALA A 151 -0.16 18.54 -29.12
CA ALA A 151 1.27 18.33 -28.84
C ALA A 151 1.86 19.45 -27.98
N ASP A 152 1.44 20.70 -28.19
CA ASP A 152 1.86 21.88 -27.41
C ASP A 152 1.44 21.80 -25.93
N GLU A 153 0.27 21.20 -25.63
CA GLU A 153 -0.21 21.03 -24.26
C GLU A 153 0.55 19.90 -23.54
N LEU A 154 0.89 18.86 -24.29
CA LEU A 154 1.71 17.76 -23.77
C LEU A 154 3.15 18.21 -23.48
N GLU A 155 3.71 19.07 -24.34
CA GLU A 155 5.04 19.65 -24.14
C GLU A 155 5.09 20.50 -22.87
N LYS A 156 4.12 21.41 -22.68
CA LYS A 156 3.98 22.21 -21.45
C LYS A 156 3.86 21.34 -20.20
N ALA A 157 3.03 20.30 -20.24
CA ALA A 157 2.87 19.40 -19.11
C ALA A 157 4.16 18.59 -18.82
N ASN A 158 4.93 18.24 -19.85
CA ASN A 158 6.23 17.60 -19.65
C ASN A 158 7.24 18.56 -19.04
N ASP A 159 7.27 19.83 -19.46
CA ASP A 159 8.12 20.86 -18.88
C ASP A 159 7.80 21.10 -17.40
N GLU A 160 6.52 21.14 -17.02
CA GLU A 160 6.09 21.22 -15.61
C GLU A 160 6.62 20.03 -14.79
N VAL A 161 6.57 18.82 -15.35
CA VAL A 161 7.14 17.62 -14.71
C VAL A 161 8.65 17.74 -14.56
N GLN A 162 9.36 18.25 -15.57
CA GLN A 162 10.82 18.45 -15.49
C GLN A 162 11.18 19.51 -14.46
N GLU A 163 10.42 20.60 -14.39
CA GLU A 163 10.65 21.66 -13.41
C GLU A 163 10.45 21.12 -11.98
N ALA A 164 9.37 20.36 -11.74
CA ALA A 164 9.13 19.73 -10.45
C ALA A 164 10.25 18.75 -10.06
N ARG A 165 10.83 18.02 -11.03
CA ARG A 165 12.01 17.17 -10.80
C ARG A 165 13.25 17.97 -10.44
N ARG A 166 13.50 19.10 -11.12
CA ARG A 166 14.63 20.01 -10.79
C ARG A 166 14.51 20.53 -9.37
N ARG A 167 13.31 20.97 -8.95
CA ARG A 167 13.07 21.45 -7.57
C ARG A 167 13.38 20.39 -6.52
N ILE A 168 13.03 19.13 -6.79
CA ILE A 168 13.36 18.00 -5.89
C ILE A 168 14.87 17.74 -5.87
N TYR A 169 15.53 17.78 -7.01
CA TYR A 169 16.98 17.62 -7.10
C TYR A 169 17.74 18.72 -6.34
N ASP A 170 17.31 19.98 -6.47
CA ASP A 170 17.92 21.11 -5.76
C ASP A 170 17.73 20.96 -4.24
N ALA A 171 16.55 20.51 -3.80
CA ALA A 171 16.28 20.18 -2.41
C ALA A 171 17.20 19.06 -1.89
N GLU A 172 17.37 17.99 -2.66
CA GLU A 172 18.27 16.87 -2.33
C GLU A 172 19.73 17.29 -2.27
N ALA A 173 20.18 18.11 -3.22
CA ALA A 173 21.54 18.63 -3.25
C ALA A 173 21.81 19.56 -2.05
N LYS A 174 20.83 20.37 -1.65
CA LYS A 174 20.91 21.22 -0.45
C LYS A 174 20.99 20.37 0.81
N TYR A 175 20.08 19.39 0.96
CA TYR A 175 20.09 18.47 2.09
C TYR A 175 21.42 17.72 2.19
N ARG A 176 21.93 17.21 1.07
CA ARG A 176 23.22 16.50 1.05
C ARG A 176 24.38 17.38 1.55
N ARG A 177 24.46 18.62 1.08
CA ARG A 177 25.48 19.59 1.54
C ARG A 177 25.35 19.87 3.04
N GLU A 178 24.13 19.98 3.56
CA GLU A 178 23.87 20.21 4.99
C GLU A 178 24.23 18.98 5.83
N THR A 179 23.96 17.76 5.34
CA THR A 179 24.31 16.51 6.05
C THR A 179 25.79 16.17 6.00
N GLU A 180 26.50 16.55 4.94
CA GLU A 180 27.95 16.35 4.82
C GLU A 180 28.75 17.40 5.61
N ALA A 181 28.14 18.54 5.94
CA ALA A 181 28.75 19.62 6.72
C ALA A 181 28.48 19.52 8.24
N ALA A 182 27.63 18.59 8.69
CA ALA A 182 27.27 18.35 10.09
C ALA A 182 28.03 17.16 10.67
#